data_AF-X0WKK6-F1
#
_entry.id   AF-X0WKK6-F1
#
_cell.length_a   1.000
_cell.length_b   1.000
_cell.length_c   1.000
_cell.angle_alpha   90.00
_cell.angle_beta   90.00
_cell.angle_gamma   90.00
#
_symmetry.space_group_name_H-M   'P 1'
#
loop_
_entity.id
_entity.type
_entity.pdbx_description
1 polymer ?
#
loop_
_entity_poly.entity_id
_entity_poly.type
_entity_poly.pdbx_seq_one_letter_code
_entity_poly.pdbx_strand_id
1 'polypeptide(L)'
;MYFYLSNIFWLFTTFLLAPFFYLLIFFRKKNIKEPKRILVISLVKIGDLVCSTPIFREIKRVFPESYLGVVLLADSRQRITSYQLLKNNPYIDKIILPDKKRGTKIIGLLKLIKGIYQQRYDWSFALSIGMIEKIIPFWS
;
A
#
# COMPACT_ATOMS: atom_id res chain seq x y z
N MET A 1 -8.37 -38.96 20.49
CA MET A 1 -7.66 -38.27 21.59
C MET A 1 -6.48 -37.43 21.08
N TYR A 2 -5.63 -37.92 20.17
CA TYR A 2 -4.51 -37.15 19.58
C TYR A 2 -4.91 -35.82 18.90
N PHE A 3 -6.09 -35.75 18.27
CA PHE A 3 -6.57 -34.55 17.58
C PHE A 3 -6.87 -33.36 18.52
N TYR A 4 -7.24 -33.62 19.78
CA TYR A 4 -7.50 -32.56 20.76
C TYR A 4 -6.21 -32.00 21.36
N LEU A 5 -5.21 -32.86 21.59
CA LEU A 5 -3.89 -32.47 22.09
C LEU A 5 -3.14 -31.56 21.11
N SER A 6 -3.25 -31.81 19.80
CA SER A 6 -2.67 -30.94 18.77
C SER A 6 -3.30 -29.53 18.76
N ASN A 7 -4.61 -29.41 19.01
CA ASN A 7 -5.27 -28.11 19.04
C ASN A 7 -4.90 -27.27 20.27
N ILE A 8 -4.72 -27.92 21.42
CA ILE A 8 -4.27 -27.24 22.65
C ILE A 8 -2.86 -26.65 22.47
N PHE A 9 -1.97 -27.36 21.78
CA PHE A 9 -0.63 -26.84 21.46
C PHE A 9 -0.68 -25.58 20.58
N TRP A 10 -1.55 -25.54 19.56
CA TRP A 10 -1.74 -24.36 18.71
C TRP A 10 -2.36 -23.17 19.45
N LEU A 11 -3.28 -23.43 20.37
CA LEU A 11 -3.86 -22.39 21.22
C LEU A 11 -2.80 -21.79 22.16
N PHE A 12 -1.98 -22.63 22.77
CA PHE A 12 -0.93 -22.17 23.69
C PHE A 12 0.14 -21.35 22.98
N THR A 13 0.58 -21.80 21.80
CA THR A 13 1.54 -21.05 20.98
C THR A 13 0.98 -19.71 20.51
N THR A 14 -0.30 -19.65 20.11
CA THR A 14 -0.97 -18.39 19.75
C THR A 14 -1.04 -17.44 20.94
N PHE A 15 -1.41 -17.94 22.13
CA PHE A 15 -1.54 -17.12 23.34
C PHE A 15 -0.18 -16.57 23.82
N LEU A 16 0.89 -17.36 23.68
CA LEU A 16 2.25 -16.94 24.03
C LEU A 16 2.80 -15.88 23.07
N LEU A 17 2.54 -16.03 21.76
CA LEU A 17 3.03 -15.11 20.73
C LEU A 17 2.21 -13.81 20.64
N ALA A 18 0.92 -13.83 21.00
CA ALA A 18 0.03 -12.68 20.95
C ALA A 18 0.54 -11.43 21.68
N PRO A 19 1.00 -11.48 22.94
CA PRO A 19 1.51 -10.28 23.63
C PRO A 19 2.78 -9.74 22.98
N PHE A 20 3.63 -10.61 22.43
CA PHE A 20 4.83 -10.19 21.70
C PHE A 20 4.47 -9.43 20.42
N PHE A 21 3.54 -9.95 19.62
CA PHE A 21 3.06 -9.26 18.42
C PHE A 21 2.33 -7.95 18.76
N TYR A 22 1.50 -7.94 19.80
CA TYR A 22 0.79 -6.74 20.24
C TYR A 22 1.76 -5.64 20.70
N LEU A 23 2.81 -6.02 21.43
CA LEU A 23 3.86 -5.12 21.88
C LEU A 23 4.64 -4.54 20.68
N LEU A 24 5.00 -5.35 19.69
CA LEU A 24 5.61 -4.86 18.45
C LEU A 24 4.73 -3.84 17.70
N ILE A 25 3.41 -4.07 17.65
CA ILE A 25 2.46 -3.13 17.04
C ILE A 25 2.40 -1.82 17.84
N PHE A 26 2.40 -1.91 19.17
CA PHE A 26 2.38 -0.76 20.07
C PHE A 26 3.61 0.13 19.85
N PHE A 27 4.81 -0.45 19.78
CA PHE A 27 6.05 0.29 19.53
C PHE A 27 6.15 0.87 18.11
N ARG A 28 5.41 0.33 17.13
CA ARG A 28 5.38 0.85 15.75
C ARG A 28 4.38 1.99 15.54
N LYS A 29 3.57 2.36 16.54
CA LYS A 29 2.57 3.42 16.41
C LYS A 29 3.23 4.80 16.35
N LYS A 30 3.64 5.21 15.14
CA LYS A 30 4.17 6.56 14.86
C LYS A 30 3.00 7.55 14.87
N ASN A 31 2.97 8.48 15.83
CA ASN A 31 1.91 9.49 15.93
C ASN A 31 2.27 10.70 15.07
N ILE A 32 1.91 10.64 13.78
CA ILE A 32 2.20 11.69 12.80
C ILE A 32 0.95 12.56 12.69
N LYS A 33 1.00 13.78 13.21
CA LYS A 33 -0.11 14.74 13.12
C LYS A 33 -0.27 15.33 11.72
N GLU A 34 0.85 15.52 11.01
CA GLU A 34 0.90 16.10 9.68
C GLU A 34 1.83 15.26 8.78
N PRO A 35 1.28 14.40 7.91
CA PRO A 35 2.09 13.59 7.01
C PRO A 35 2.76 14.46 5.94
N LYS A 36 4.09 14.35 5.80
CA LYS A 36 4.82 15.04 4.73
C LYS A 36 4.81 14.24 3.44
N ARG A 37 4.62 12.93 3.52
CA ARG A 37 4.61 12.01 2.37
C ARG A 37 3.45 11.04 2.49
N ILE A 38 2.58 11.03 1.50
CA ILE A 38 1.39 10.20 1.42
C ILE A 38 1.49 9.31 0.17
N LEU A 39 1.23 8.03 0.36
CA LEU A 39 1.17 7.05 -0.71
C LEU A 39 -0.28 6.61 -0.92
N VAL A 40 -0.78 6.66 -2.15
CA VAL A 40 -2.06 6.06 -2.50
C VAL A 40 -1.81 4.89 -3.45
N ILE A 41 -2.35 3.73 -3.10
CA ILE A 41 -2.21 2.50 -3.86
C ILE A 41 -3.58 2.20 -4.48
N SER A 42 -3.63 2.16 -5.81
CA SER A 42 -4.84 1.89 -6.57
C SER A 42 -4.61 0.72 -7.53
N LEU A 43 -5.46 -0.31 -7.44
CA LEU A 43 -5.27 -1.60 -8.11
C LEU A 43 -6.17 -1.83 -9.33
N VAL A 44 -6.76 -0.79 -9.90
CA VAL A 44 -8.05 -0.98 -10.58
C VAL A 44 -8.15 -0.42 -11.99
N LYS A 45 -9.23 -0.86 -12.65
CA LYS A 45 -9.68 -0.46 -13.98
C LYS A 45 -9.87 1.06 -14.00
N ILE A 46 -9.84 1.63 -15.19
CA ILE A 46 -9.98 3.07 -15.44
C ILE A 46 -11.18 3.70 -14.69
N GLY A 47 -12.31 3.00 -14.57
CA GLY A 47 -13.49 3.50 -13.87
C GLY A 47 -13.25 3.82 -12.40
N ASP A 48 -12.70 2.88 -11.64
CA ASP A 48 -12.41 3.09 -10.22
C ASP A 48 -11.33 4.16 -10.03
N LEU A 49 -10.40 4.26 -10.97
CA LEU A 49 -9.37 5.29 -10.95
C LEU A 49 -9.99 6.69 -11.08
N VAL A 50 -10.94 6.88 -12.00
CA VAL A 50 -11.69 8.14 -12.15
C VAL A 50 -12.43 8.46 -10.86
N CYS A 51 -13.12 7.49 -10.26
CA CYS A 51 -13.82 7.66 -8.98
C CYS A 51 -12.86 8.01 -7.81
N SER A 52 -11.61 7.58 -7.88
CA SER A 52 -10.58 7.91 -6.87
C SER A 52 -9.93 9.28 -7.05
N THR A 53 -10.06 9.93 -8.22
CA THR A 53 -9.42 11.24 -8.46
C THR A 53 -9.77 12.35 -7.47
N PRO A 54 -11.00 12.47 -6.94
CA PRO A 54 -11.32 13.48 -5.93
C PRO A 54 -10.54 13.27 -4.63
N ILE A 55 -10.14 12.02 -4.32
CA ILE A 55 -9.37 11.71 -3.10
C ILE A 55 -8.02 12.43 -3.14
N PHE A 56 -7.35 12.47 -4.30
CA PHE A 56 -6.07 13.17 -4.44
C PHE A 56 -6.23 14.68 -4.19
N ARG A 57 -7.33 15.26 -4.68
CA ARG A 57 -7.65 16.67 -4.47
C ARG A 57 -7.90 16.95 -2.98
N GLU A 58 -8.70 16.14 -2.30
CA GLU A 58 -9.00 16.36 -0.89
C GLU A 58 -7.77 16.14 0.00
N ILE A 59 -6.90 15.17 -0.34
CA ILE A 59 -5.61 15.00 0.36
C ILE A 59 -4.77 16.27 0.26
N LYS A 60 -4.58 16.82 -0.95
CA LYS A 60 -3.83 18.07 -1.14
C LYS A 60 -4.54 19.30 -0.57
N ARG A 61 -5.87 19.27 -0.44
CA ARG A 61 -6.62 20.35 0.22
C ARG A 61 -6.34 20.40 1.71
N VAL A 62 -6.27 19.24 2.37
CA VAL A 62 -5.98 19.13 3.81
C VAL A 62 -4.48 19.26 4.09
N PHE A 63 -3.63 18.69 3.23
CA PHE A 63 -2.18 18.69 3.34
C PHE A 63 -1.53 19.24 2.05
N PRO A 64 -1.55 20.57 1.83
CA PRO A 64 -1.08 21.19 0.59
C PRO A 64 0.41 20.94 0.30
N GLU A 65 1.24 20.96 1.34
CA GLU A 65 2.69 20.74 1.24
C GLU A 65 3.09 19.25 1.23
N SER A 66 2.12 18.33 1.35
CA SER A 66 2.45 16.90 1.38
C SER A 66 2.83 16.39 0.00
N TYR A 67 3.80 15.47 -0.06
CA TYR A 67 4.14 14.74 -1.28
C TYR A 67 3.18 13.57 -1.48
N LEU A 68 2.45 13.54 -2.59
CA LEU A 68 1.49 12.50 -2.96
C LEU A 68 2.05 11.59 -4.05
N GLY A 69 2.44 10.39 -3.66
CA GLY A 69 2.79 9.30 -4.57
C GLY A 69 1.57 8.42 -4.85
N VAL A 70 1.34 8.07 -6.12
CA VAL A 70 0.26 7.17 -6.53
C VAL A 70 0.84 5.92 -7.20
N VAL A 71 0.57 4.74 -6.65
CA VAL A 71 0.96 3.45 -7.22
C VAL A 71 -0.20 2.88 -8.02
N LEU A 72 0.02 2.63 -9.31
CA LEU A 72 -0.99 2.00 -10.19
C LEU A 72 -0.62 0.55 -10.45
N LEU A 73 -1.30 -0.37 -9.77
CA LEU A 73 -1.05 -1.81 -9.89
C LEU A 73 -1.81 -2.46 -11.08
N ALA A 74 -2.04 -1.71 -12.16
CA ALA A 74 -2.79 -2.15 -13.33
C ALA A 74 -2.01 -3.13 -14.24
N ASP A 75 -2.74 -3.94 -15.01
CA ASP A 75 -2.18 -4.86 -16.02
C ASP A 75 -1.77 -4.12 -17.31
N SER A 76 -0.96 -4.77 -18.15
CA SER A 76 -0.15 -4.13 -19.21
C SER A 76 -0.84 -3.04 -20.03
N ARG A 77 -2.03 -3.29 -20.60
CA ARG A 77 -2.73 -2.29 -21.44
C ARG A 77 -3.35 -1.17 -20.60
N GLN A 78 -4.00 -1.50 -19.49
CA GLN A 78 -4.68 -0.53 -18.64
C GLN A 78 -3.70 0.38 -17.91
N ARG A 79 -2.47 -0.08 -17.66
CA ARG A 79 -1.39 0.71 -17.05
C ARG A 79 -1.12 2.01 -17.80
N ILE A 80 -1.01 1.93 -19.12
CA ILE A 80 -0.63 3.08 -19.96
C ILE A 80 -1.78 4.08 -19.97
N THR A 81 -3.01 3.62 -20.18
CA THR A 81 -4.20 4.47 -20.15
C THR A 81 -4.40 5.11 -18.77
N SER A 82 -4.28 4.33 -17.70
CA SER A 82 -4.39 4.83 -16.32
C SER A 82 -3.33 5.87 -15.99
N TYR A 83 -2.10 5.66 -16.45
CA TYR A 83 -1.03 6.64 -16.34
C TYR A 83 -1.36 7.92 -17.11
N GLN A 84 -1.83 7.81 -18.35
CA GLN A 84 -2.20 8.97 -19.17
C GLN A 84 -3.33 9.80 -18.53
N LEU A 85 -4.30 9.15 -17.89
CA LEU A 85 -5.38 9.83 -17.17
C LEU A 85 -4.88 10.63 -15.97
N LEU A 86 -3.88 10.13 -15.26
CA LEU A 86 -3.37 10.79 -14.05
C LEU A 86 -2.18 11.72 -14.30
N LYS A 87 -1.46 11.57 -15.41
CA LYS A 87 -0.25 12.34 -15.69
C LYS A 87 -0.49 13.85 -15.66
N ASN A 88 -1.70 14.28 -16.01
CA ASN A 88 -2.09 15.69 -16.05
C ASN A 88 -2.77 16.17 -14.76
N ASN A 89 -2.84 15.34 -13.72
CA ASN A 89 -3.49 15.72 -12.47
C ASN A 89 -2.53 16.58 -11.62
N PRO A 90 -2.88 17.84 -11.31
CA PRO A 90 -1.99 18.75 -10.57
C PRO A 90 -1.80 18.35 -9.09
N TYR A 91 -2.66 17.47 -8.57
CA TYR A 91 -2.61 17.05 -7.17
C TYR A 91 -1.64 15.88 -6.94
N ILE A 92 -1.05 15.29 -7.99
CA ILE A 92 -0.18 14.11 -7.90
C ILE A 92 1.26 14.51 -8.18
N ASP A 93 2.16 14.24 -7.25
CA ASP A 93 3.60 14.55 -7.42
C ASP A 93 4.33 13.45 -8.19
N LYS A 94 3.93 12.19 -7.99
CA LYS A 94 4.59 11.06 -8.68
C LYS A 94 3.65 9.88 -8.88
N ILE A 95 3.69 9.33 -10.09
CA ILE A 95 3.02 8.08 -10.43
C ILE A 95 4.05 6.97 -10.50
N ILE A 96 3.83 5.90 -9.73
CA ILE A 96 4.69 4.72 -9.63
C ILE A 96 4.01 3.57 -10.36
N LEU A 97 4.71 3.01 -11.35
CA LEU A 97 4.25 1.90 -12.14
C LEU A 97 5.09 0.65 -11.83
N PRO A 98 4.47 -0.49 -11.46
CA PRO A 98 5.20 -1.75 -11.30
C PRO A 98 5.80 -2.21 -12.63
N ASP A 99 7.03 -2.71 -12.57
CA ASP A 99 7.66 -3.37 -13.70
C ASP A 99 7.19 -4.83 -13.77
N LYS A 100 6.25 -5.12 -14.68
CA LYS A 100 5.80 -6.48 -15.00
C LYS A 100 6.51 -6.95 -16.27
N LYS A 101 7.78 -7.36 -16.16
CA LYS A 101 8.39 -8.23 -17.19
C LYS A 101 7.78 -9.64 -17.07
N ARG A 102 7.43 -10.26 -18.20
CA ARG A 102 6.96 -11.66 -18.24
C ARG A 102 8.00 -12.55 -17.53
N GLY A 103 7.59 -13.28 -16.49
CA GLY A 103 8.42 -14.24 -15.76
C GLY A 103 8.92 -13.81 -14.37
N THR A 104 8.86 -12.52 -13.98
CA THR A 104 9.47 -12.04 -12.72
C THR A 104 8.53 -11.19 -11.85
N LYS A 105 7.25 -11.58 -11.75
CA LYS A 105 6.23 -10.85 -10.96
C LYS A 105 6.67 -10.55 -9.51
N ILE A 106 7.30 -11.52 -8.85
CA ILE A 106 7.73 -11.42 -7.44
C ILE A 106 8.91 -10.44 -7.31
N ILE A 107 9.89 -10.53 -8.22
CA ILE A 107 11.08 -9.66 -8.21
C ILE A 107 10.69 -8.21 -8.52
N GLY A 108 9.77 -8.00 -9.47
CA GLY A 108 9.21 -6.68 -9.76
C GLY A 108 8.48 -6.07 -8.58
N LEU A 109 7.69 -6.90 -7.86
CA LEU A 109 7.01 -6.47 -6.63
C LEU A 109 8.01 -6.12 -5.51
N LEU A 110 9.04 -6.94 -5.29
CA LEU A 110 10.08 -6.67 -4.29
C LEU A 110 10.86 -5.38 -4.61
N LYS A 111 11.19 -5.13 -5.89
CA LYS A 111 11.82 -3.87 -6.32
C LYS A 111 10.91 -2.67 -6.07
N LEU A 112 9.61 -2.81 -6.33
CA LEU A 112 8.62 -1.77 -6.06
C LEU A 112 8.52 -1.49 -4.56
N ILE A 113 8.40 -2.52 -3.73
CA ILE A 113 8.37 -2.38 -2.26
C ILE A 113 9.65 -1.70 -1.78
N LYS A 114 10.83 -2.14 -2.25
CA LYS A 114 12.11 -1.51 -1.89
C LYS A 114 12.16 -0.04 -2.30
N GLY A 115 11.67 0.31 -3.49
CA GLY A 115 11.62 1.69 -3.98
C GLY A 115 10.65 2.58 -3.23
N ILE A 116 9.54 2.02 -2.72
CA ILE A 116 8.57 2.71 -1.85
C ILE A 116 9.18 2.89 -0.45
N TYR A 117 9.77 1.85 0.12
CA TYR A 117 10.41 1.88 1.44
C TYR A 117 11.52 2.94 1.52
N GLN A 118 12.31 3.09 0.45
CA GLN A 118 13.35 4.12 0.37
C GLN A 118 12.79 5.56 0.38
N GLN A 119 11.54 5.75 -0.05
CA GLN A 119 10.90 7.06 -0.09
C GLN A 119 10.25 7.47 1.24
N ARG A 120 10.19 6.55 2.23
CA ARG A 120 9.73 6.80 3.61
C ARG A 120 8.41 7.56 3.64
N TYR A 121 7.35 6.91 3.17
CA TYR A 121 6.02 7.50 3.23
C TYR A 121 5.52 7.47 4.68
N ASP A 122 4.88 8.56 5.11
CA ASP A 122 4.35 8.66 6.46
C ASP A 122 3.01 7.92 6.56
N TRP A 123 2.13 8.15 5.57
CA TRP A 123 0.82 7.50 5.46
C TRP A 123 0.68 6.79 4.12
N SER A 124 -0.07 5.69 4.13
CA SER A 124 -0.43 4.95 2.93
C SER A 124 -1.91 4.55 2.93
N PHE A 125 -2.57 4.76 1.80
CA PHE A 125 -3.97 4.42 1.58
C PHE A 125 -4.08 3.38 0.48
N ALA A 126 -4.67 2.23 0.78
CA ALA A 126 -5.04 1.23 -0.21
C ALA A 126 -6.51 1.43 -0.60
N LEU A 127 -6.77 1.72 -1.87
CA LEU A 127 -8.12 2.01 -2.37
C LEU A 127 -8.85 0.77 -2.90
N SER A 128 -8.20 -0.40 -2.95
CA SER A 128 -8.78 -1.65 -3.45
C SER A 128 -8.53 -2.82 -2.48
N ILE A 129 -9.27 -3.91 -2.69
CA ILE A 129 -9.43 -5.02 -1.72
C ILE A 129 -8.40 -6.15 -1.93
N GLY A 130 -7.40 -5.98 -2.79
CA GLY A 130 -6.41 -7.02 -3.09
C GLY A 130 -5.46 -7.33 -1.92
N MET A 131 -5.10 -8.61 -1.71
CA MET A 131 -4.15 -9.03 -0.67
C MET A 131 -2.78 -8.34 -0.75
N ILE A 132 -2.29 -8.07 -1.97
CA ILE A 132 -1.01 -7.39 -2.20
C ILE A 132 -1.03 -5.94 -1.68
N GLU A 133 -2.21 -5.32 -1.65
CA GLU A 133 -2.42 -3.94 -1.19
C GLU A 133 -2.33 -3.81 0.32
N LYS A 134 -2.44 -4.91 1.07
CA LYS A 134 -2.29 -4.89 2.54
C LYS A 134 -0.83 -4.99 2.96
N ILE A 135 0.01 -5.60 2.12
CA ILE A 135 1.44 -5.80 2.40
C ILE A 135 2.22 -4.49 2.14
N ILE A 136 1.95 -3.78 1.05
CA ILE A 136 2.72 -2.58 0.69
C ILE A 136 2.61 -1.46 1.75
N PRO A 137 1.42 -1.13 2.29
CA PRO A 137 1.24 -0.17 3.39
C PRO A 137 1.97 -0.54 4.68
N PHE A 138 2.08 -1.84 4.97
CA PHE A 138 2.79 -2.31 6.17
C PHE A 138 4.31 -2.02 6.10
N TRP A 139 4.83 -1.87 4.88
CA TRP A 139 6.23 -1.59 4.59
C TRP A 139 6.46 -0.20 3.99
N SER A 140 5.46 0.69 3.97
CA SER A 140 5.65 2.11 3.62
C SER A 140 6.07 2.91 4.84
#